data_AF-A0A6G8Q4G5-F1
#
_entry.id   AF-A0A6G8Q4G5-F1
#
_cell.length_a   1.000
_cell.length_b   1.000
_cell.length_c   1.000
_cell.angle_alpha   90.00
_cell.angle_beta   90.00
_cell.angle_gamma   90.00
#
_symmetry.space_group_name_H-M   'P 1'
#
loop_
_entity.id
_entity.type
_entity.pdbx_description
1 polymer ?
#
loop_
_entity_poly.entity_id
_entity_poly.type
_entity_poly.pdbx_seq_one_letter_code
_entity_poly.pdbx_strand_id
1 'polypeptide(L)'
;MNETRGGQPATGSGRDPPDALRVLISFTPEYAAYGEAFFLGLLGSRPKAHTRLVPFREAGEAVERFQPHLVISDGAVAAPGAAKARIASEPTEPSTMRLGGVVRTVVNPSVEDLLAFVEEVAEFVGKGR
;
A
#
# COMPACT_ATOMS: atom_id res chain seq x y z
N MET A 1 52.71 -0.06 8.83
CA MET A 1 51.75 -1.13 9.11
C MET A 1 50.47 -0.45 9.55
N ASN A 2 49.39 -0.66 8.78
CA ASN A 2 47.95 -0.52 9.09
C ASN A 2 47.48 0.86 9.66
N GLU A 3 46.51 1.59 9.08
CA GLU A 3 45.09 1.24 8.82
C GLU A 3 44.39 0.68 10.08
N THR A 4 43.24 1.10 10.60
CA THR A 4 42.17 2.04 10.21
C THR A 4 41.56 2.62 11.53
N ARG A 5 40.49 3.41 11.63
CA ARG A 5 39.37 3.84 10.75
C ARG A 5 38.87 5.21 11.24
N GLY A 6 38.30 6.04 10.37
CA GLY A 6 37.51 7.19 10.81
C GLY A 6 36.09 6.76 11.19
N GLY A 7 35.63 7.11 12.39
CA GLY A 7 34.24 6.90 12.81
C GLY A 7 33.35 8.04 12.35
N GLN A 8 32.69 7.92 11.20
CA GLN A 8 31.54 8.77 10.87
C GLN A 8 30.32 8.27 11.67
N PRO A 9 29.66 9.12 12.48
CA PRO A 9 28.34 8.77 13.00
C PRO A 9 27.33 8.77 11.84
N ALA A 10 26.67 7.64 11.63
CA ALA A 10 25.62 7.50 10.63
C ALA A 10 24.32 8.19 11.10
N THR A 11 24.28 9.51 11.08
CA THR A 11 23.03 10.29 11.23
C THR A 11 22.40 10.55 9.87
N GLY A 12 22.17 9.47 9.12
CA GLY A 12 21.18 9.47 8.05
C GLY A 12 19.80 9.52 8.69
N SER A 13 19.30 10.72 8.98
CA SER A 13 17.90 10.91 9.33
C SER A 13 17.06 10.30 8.22
N GLY A 14 16.35 9.21 8.53
CA GLY A 14 15.58 8.42 7.57
C GLY A 14 14.41 9.22 7.01
N ARG A 15 14.68 10.09 6.04
CA ARG A 15 13.72 10.32 4.97
C ARG A 15 13.63 9.01 4.22
N ASP A 16 12.44 8.41 4.27
CA ASP A 16 11.96 7.53 3.20
C ASP A 16 12.35 8.19 1.86
N PRO A 17 12.95 7.45 0.90
CA PRO A 17 13.28 8.04 -0.38
C PRO A 17 11.98 8.61 -0.97
N PRO A 18 11.99 9.87 -1.46
CA PRO A 18 10.77 10.67 -1.62
C PRO A 18 9.71 10.05 -2.55
N ASP A 19 10.12 9.09 -3.39
CA ASP A 19 9.30 8.41 -4.39
C ASP A 19 8.95 6.95 -4.01
N ALA A 20 9.25 6.48 -2.80
CA ALA A 20 8.81 5.16 -2.35
C ALA A 20 7.28 5.09 -2.24
N LEU A 21 6.68 4.12 -2.92
CA LEU A 21 5.24 3.88 -2.85
C LEU A 21 4.83 3.53 -1.41
N ARG A 22 3.93 4.33 -0.82
CA ARG A 22 3.32 4.05 0.48
C ARG A 22 1.99 3.33 0.30
N VAL A 23 1.89 2.09 0.78
CA VAL A 23 0.69 1.23 0.67
C VAL A 23 0.15 0.91 2.06
N LEU A 24 -1.12 1.23 2.30
CA LEU A 24 -1.85 0.83 3.50
C LEU A 24 -2.79 -0.32 3.16
N ILE A 25 -2.68 -1.43 3.88
CA ILE A 25 -3.53 -2.61 3.76
C ILE A 25 -4.33 -2.72 5.05
N SER A 26 -5.65 -2.89 4.94
CA SER A 26 -6.54 -2.76 6.09
C SER A 26 -7.86 -3.51 5.88
N PHE A 27 -7.99 -4.68 6.48
CA PHE A 27 -9.17 -5.56 6.38
C PHE A 27 -9.86 -5.74 7.73
N THR A 28 -11.15 -6.12 7.72
CA THR A 28 -11.86 -6.57 8.92
C THR A 28 -11.29 -7.90 9.41
N PRO A 29 -11.52 -8.30 10.68
CA PRO A 29 -10.98 -9.54 11.24
C PRO A 29 -11.28 -10.79 10.42
N GLU A 30 -12.45 -10.83 9.77
CA GLU A 30 -12.94 -11.92 8.94
C GLU A 30 -12.08 -12.11 7.66
N TYR A 31 -11.46 -11.04 7.16
CA TYR A 31 -10.63 -11.03 5.95
C TYR A 31 -9.14 -10.75 6.24
N ALA A 32 -8.73 -10.74 7.52
CA ALA A 32 -7.37 -10.41 7.94
C ALA A 32 -6.30 -11.31 7.28
N ALA A 33 -6.58 -12.60 7.10
CA ALA A 33 -5.68 -13.55 6.45
C ALA A 33 -5.41 -13.21 4.96
N TYR A 34 -6.39 -12.64 4.26
CA TYR A 34 -6.19 -12.14 2.89
C TYR A 34 -5.30 -10.90 2.88
N GLY A 35 -5.53 -9.97 3.81
CA GLY A 35 -4.69 -8.79 4.00
C GLY A 35 -3.23 -9.15 4.34
N GLU A 36 -3.01 -10.16 5.18
CA GLU A 36 -1.68 -10.69 5.52
C GLU A 36 -0.99 -11.36 4.33
N ALA A 37 -1.69 -12.23 3.59
CA ALA A 37 -1.15 -12.87 2.39
C ALA A 37 -0.75 -11.83 1.33
N PHE A 38 -1.59 -10.80 1.11
CA PHE A 38 -1.27 -9.71 0.20
C PHE A 38 -0.09 -8.84 0.69
N PHE A 39 -0.04 -8.54 1.99
CA PHE A 39 1.09 -7.82 2.60
C PHE A 39 2.42 -8.56 2.38
N LEU A 40 2.46 -9.87 2.62
CA LEU A 40 3.65 -10.70 2.40
C LEU A 40 4.04 -10.77 0.92
N GLY A 41 3.07 -10.94 0.01
CA GLY A 41 3.31 -10.91 -1.44
C GLY A 41 3.83 -9.57 -1.95
N LEU A 42 3.36 -8.46 -1.36
CA LEU A 42 3.82 -7.11 -1.68
C LEU A 42 5.25 -6.86 -1.17
N LEU A 43 5.59 -7.29 0.04
CA LEU A 43 6.97 -7.20 0.55
C LEU A 43 7.96 -8.00 -0.32
N GLY A 44 7.56 -9.18 -0.80
CA GLY A 44 8.38 -10.03 -1.67
C GLY A 44 8.58 -9.44 -3.07
N SER A 45 7.53 -8.87 -3.67
CA SER A 45 7.59 -8.29 -5.03
C SER A 45 8.18 -6.88 -5.06
N ARG A 46 7.94 -6.07 -4.02
CA ARG A 46 8.39 -4.67 -3.91
C ARG A 46 9.02 -4.37 -2.56
N PRO A 47 10.27 -4.83 -2.30
CA PRO A 47 10.98 -4.55 -1.04
C PRO A 47 11.31 -3.06 -0.80
N LYS A 48 11.08 -2.19 -1.79
CA LYS A 48 11.19 -0.72 -1.67
C LYS A 48 9.84 -0.02 -1.45
N ALA A 49 8.72 -0.75 -1.42
CA ALA A 49 7.41 -0.19 -1.10
C ALA A 49 7.23 -0.14 0.41
N HIS A 50 6.88 1.03 0.92
CA HIS A 50 6.65 1.26 2.33
C HIS A 50 5.23 0.77 2.61
N THR A 51 5.13 -0.40 3.23
CA THR A 51 3.84 -1.11 3.37
C THR A 51 3.47 -1.21 4.84
N ARG A 52 2.20 -0.94 5.18
CA ARG A 52 1.64 -1.17 6.52
C ARG A 52 0.38 -2.00 6.43
N LEU A 53 0.30 -3.04 7.26
CA LEU A 53 -0.93 -3.78 7.55
C LEU A 53 -1.49 -3.27 8.89
N VAL A 54 -2.75 -2.84 8.91
CA VAL A 54 -3.43 -2.35 10.13
C VAL A 54 -4.84 -2.95 10.27
N PRO A 55 -5.41 -3.04 11.49
CA PRO A 55 -6.81 -3.39 11.67
C PRO A 55 -7.76 -2.36 11.05
N PHE A 56 -8.89 -2.78 10.47
CA PHE A 56 -9.85 -1.86 9.82
C PHE A 56 -10.27 -0.65 10.67
N ARG A 57 -10.46 -0.84 11.99
CA ARG A 57 -10.83 0.23 12.94
C ARG A 57 -9.77 1.34 13.06
N GLU A 58 -8.51 1.05 12.74
CA GLU A 58 -7.36 1.97 12.83
C GLU A 58 -7.02 2.62 11.48
N ALA A 59 -7.73 2.26 10.40
CA ALA A 59 -7.44 2.68 9.04
C ALA A 59 -7.40 4.21 8.86
N GLY A 60 -8.35 4.94 9.46
CA GLY A 60 -8.43 6.41 9.33
C GLY A 60 -7.22 7.12 9.96
N GLU A 61 -6.90 6.78 11.21
CA GLU A 61 -5.73 7.29 11.93
C GLU A 61 -4.42 6.92 11.21
N ALA A 62 -4.36 5.70 10.65
CA ALA A 62 -3.23 5.26 9.83
C ALA A 62 -3.11 6.06 8.53
N VAL A 63 -4.21 6.38 7.84
CA VAL A 63 -4.20 7.23 6.63
C VAL A 63 -3.63 8.61 6.93
N GLU A 64 -4.08 9.28 8.00
CA GLU A 64 -3.62 10.63 8.35
C GLU A 64 -2.12 10.66 8.67
N ARG A 65 -1.63 9.68 9.44
CA ARG A 65 -0.22 9.60 9.87
C ARG A 65 0.73 9.06 8.80
N PHE A 66 0.26 8.19 7.92
CA PHE A 66 1.09 7.52 6.92
C PHE A 66 1.03 8.16 5.53
N GLN A 67 -0.04 8.93 5.26
CA GLN A 67 -0.31 9.57 3.97
C GLN A 67 -0.10 8.59 2.80
N PRO A 68 -0.81 7.45 2.77
CA PRO A 68 -0.59 6.41 1.77
C PRO A 68 -0.91 6.91 0.37
N HIS A 69 -0.13 6.44 -0.61
CA HIS A 69 -0.44 6.60 -2.03
C HIS A 69 -1.54 5.62 -2.48
N LEU A 70 -1.64 4.46 -1.82
CA LEU A 70 -2.66 3.45 -2.06
C LEU A 70 -3.24 2.92 -0.74
N VAL A 71 -4.56 2.83 -0.65
CA VAL A 71 -5.27 2.08 0.40
C VAL A 71 -5.95 0.85 -0.20
N ILE A 72 -5.74 -0.32 0.39
CA ILE A 72 -6.41 -1.58 0.05
C ILE A 72 -7.21 -2.03 1.26
N SER A 73 -8.52 -2.20 1.09
CA SER A 73 -9.44 -2.56 2.18
C SER A 73 -10.68 -3.29 1.68
N ASP A 74 -11.41 -3.94 2.56
CA ASP A 74 -12.74 -4.52 2.28
C ASP A 74 -13.89 -3.51 2.46
N GLY A 75 -13.79 -2.69 3.50
CA GLY A 75 -14.70 -1.58 3.77
C GLY A 75 -14.31 -0.27 3.09
N ALA A 76 -15.15 0.75 3.28
CA ALA A 76 -14.92 2.10 2.80
C ALA A 76 -13.96 2.87 3.74
N VAL A 77 -12.76 3.19 3.24
CA VAL A 77 -11.79 4.05 3.95
C VAL A 77 -11.71 5.44 3.33
N ALA A 78 -11.76 6.47 4.18
CA ALA A 78 -11.58 7.86 3.79
C ALA A 78 -10.08 8.16 3.60
N ALA A 79 -9.62 8.18 2.36
CA ALA A 79 -8.26 8.56 1.98
C ALA A 79 -8.30 9.57 0.82
N PRO A 80 -8.30 10.89 1.11
CA PRO A 80 -8.20 11.93 0.09
C PRO A 80 -6.86 11.87 -0.65
N GLY A 81 -6.85 12.07 -1.96
CA GLY A 81 -5.64 12.04 -2.79
C GLY A 81 -5.06 10.64 -3.05
N ALA A 82 -5.32 9.66 -2.20
CA ALA A 82 -4.85 8.29 -2.39
C ALA A 82 -5.61 7.54 -3.50
N ALA A 83 -4.91 6.65 -4.19
CA ALA A 83 -5.52 5.53 -4.90
C ALA A 83 -6.21 4.59 -3.89
N LYS A 84 -7.26 3.89 -4.33
CA LYS A 84 -8.04 3.00 -3.44
C LYS A 84 -8.43 1.72 -4.15
N ALA A 85 -8.23 0.57 -3.51
CA ALA A 85 -8.83 -0.70 -3.89
C ALA A 85 -9.77 -1.15 -2.77
N ARG A 86 -11.09 -1.06 -2.99
CA ARG A 86 -12.08 -1.75 -2.15
C ARG A 86 -12.26 -3.16 -2.71
N ILE A 87 -11.82 -4.16 -1.97
CA ILE A 87 -12.04 -5.58 -2.28
C ILE A 87 -13.40 -5.97 -1.74
N ALA A 88 -14.21 -6.68 -2.53
CA ALA A 88 -15.48 -7.18 -2.04
C ALA A 88 -15.28 -8.40 -1.13
N SER A 89 -15.96 -8.38 0.02
CA SER A 89 -16.03 -9.51 0.95
C SER A 89 -16.76 -10.72 0.35
N GLU A 90 -17.79 -10.44 -0.46
CA GLU A 90 -18.56 -11.45 -1.18
C GLU A 90 -17.95 -11.70 -2.58
N PRO A 91 -17.63 -12.95 -2.99
CA PRO A 91 -16.98 -13.23 -4.27
C PRO A 91 -17.77 -12.81 -5.51
N THR A 92 -19.10 -12.70 -5.40
CA THR A 92 -19.99 -12.23 -6.47
C THR A 92 -20.20 -10.71 -6.46
N GLU A 93 -19.81 -10.02 -5.39
CA GLU A 93 -19.85 -8.57 -5.35
C GLU A 93 -18.65 -7.96 -6.12
N PRO A 94 -18.86 -6.82 -6.80
CA PRO A 94 -17.80 -6.10 -7.47
C PRO A 94 -16.84 -5.43 -6.47
N SER A 95 -15.55 -5.76 -6.59
CA SER A 95 -14.46 -4.94 -6.07
C SER A 95 -14.31 -3.68 -6.92
N THR A 96 -13.82 -2.58 -6.34
CA THR A 96 -13.58 -1.32 -7.05
C THR A 96 -12.15 -0.84 -6.83
N MET A 97 -11.49 -0.43 -7.90
CA MET A 97 -10.16 0.17 -7.85
C MET A 97 -10.22 1.58 -8.46
N ARG A 98 -9.62 2.57 -7.80
CA ARG A 98 -9.69 3.99 -8.16
C ARG A 98 -8.30 4.61 -8.18
N LEU A 99 -7.95 5.22 -9.31
CA LEU A 99 -6.66 5.88 -9.57
C LEU A 99 -6.88 7.10 -10.47
N GLY A 100 -6.28 8.25 -10.15
CA GLY A 100 -6.34 9.45 -11.00
C GLY A 100 -7.76 9.95 -11.34
N GLY A 101 -8.75 9.66 -10.50
CA GLY A 101 -10.17 9.97 -10.75
C GLY A 101 -10.93 8.90 -11.55
N VAL A 102 -10.24 7.99 -12.23
CA VAL A 102 -10.83 6.82 -12.91
C VAL A 102 -11.23 5.77 -11.87
N VAL A 103 -12.38 5.13 -12.06
CA VAL A 103 -12.84 3.97 -11.27
C VAL A 103 -12.99 2.79 -12.22
N ARG A 104 -12.38 1.66 -11.86
CA ARG A 104 -12.58 0.35 -12.50
C ARG A 104 -13.24 -0.62 -11.52
N THR A 105 -13.99 -1.55 -12.06
CA THR A 105 -14.77 -2.53 -11.31
C THR A 105 -14.34 -3.93 -11.74
N VAL A 106 -14.00 -4.79 -10.77
CA VAL A 106 -13.47 -6.15 -10.99
C VAL A 106 -14.18 -7.10 -10.04
N VAL A 107 -14.68 -8.23 -10.54
CA VAL A 107 -15.28 -9.28 -9.70
C VAL A 107 -14.18 -10.26 -9.30
N ASN A 108 -14.08 -10.58 -8.00
CA ASN A 108 -13.09 -11.52 -7.43
C ASN A 108 -11.64 -11.32 -7.97
N PRO A 109 -11.00 -10.16 -7.72
CA PRO A 109 -9.65 -9.89 -8.21
C PRO A 109 -8.61 -10.84 -7.60
N SER A 110 -7.67 -11.31 -8.43
CA SER A 110 -6.57 -12.16 -7.96
C SER A 110 -5.50 -11.35 -7.22
N VAL A 111 -4.54 -12.04 -6.59
CA VAL A 111 -3.37 -11.37 -5.98
C VAL A 111 -2.53 -10.69 -7.07
N GLU A 112 -2.39 -11.31 -8.25
CA GLU A 112 -1.72 -10.71 -9.41
C GLU A 112 -2.43 -9.44 -9.90
N ASP A 113 -3.77 -9.41 -9.95
CA ASP A 113 -4.53 -8.19 -10.32
C ASP A 113 -4.26 -7.02 -9.37
N LEU A 114 -4.14 -7.32 -8.07
CA LEU A 114 -3.83 -6.31 -7.05
C LEU A 114 -2.36 -5.87 -7.08
N LEU A 115 -1.43 -6.78 -7.37
CA LEU A 115 -0.03 -6.43 -7.61
C LEU A 115 0.13 -5.58 -8.88
N ALA A 116 -0.57 -5.91 -9.96
CA ALA A 116 -0.62 -5.08 -11.17
C ALA A 116 -1.17 -3.68 -10.88
N PHE A 117 -2.24 -3.57 -10.06
CA PHE A 117 -2.73 -2.26 -9.63
C PHE A 117 -1.68 -1.48 -8.81
N VAL A 118 -0.94 -2.15 -7.93
CA VAL A 118 0.19 -1.55 -7.19
C VAL A 118 1.28 -1.03 -8.14
N GLU A 119 1.58 -1.74 -9.23
CA GLU A 119 2.48 -1.25 -10.29
C GLU A 119 1.96 0.06 -10.90
N GLU A 120 0.70 0.07 -11.34
CA GLU A 120 0.04 1.25 -11.94
C GLU A 120 0.04 2.47 -11.02
N VAL A 121 -0.22 2.29 -9.71
CA VAL A 121 -0.20 3.42 -8.75
C VAL A 121 1.21 3.98 -8.59
N ALA A 122 2.25 3.15 -8.55
CA ALA A 122 3.62 3.66 -8.48
C ALA A 122 4.03 4.41 -9.75
N GLU A 123 3.62 3.93 -10.92
CA GLU A 123 3.80 4.68 -12.16
C GLU A 123 3.08 6.03 -12.13
N PHE A 124 1.87 6.10 -11.60
CA PHE A 124 1.10 7.33 -11.48
C PHE A 124 1.77 8.34 -10.54
N VAL A 125 2.17 7.90 -9.34
CA VAL A 125 2.90 8.69 -8.35
C VAL A 125 4.24 9.19 -8.91
N GLY A 126 5.02 8.32 -9.55
CA GLY A 126 6.31 8.68 -10.14
C GLY A 126 6.22 9.64 -11.32
N LYS A 127 5.02 9.83 -11.90
CA LYS A 127 4.74 10.85 -12.93
C LYS A 127 4.32 12.21 -12.33
N GLY A 128 4.33 12.36 -11.00
CA GLY A 128 4.04 13.61 -10.29
C GLY A 128 2.58 14.07 -10.45
N ARG A 129 1.63 13.13 -10.45
CA ARG A 129 0.20 13.35 -10.67
C ARG A 129 -0.66 12.81 -9.54
#